data_AF-F0G753-F1
#
_entry.id   AF-F0G753-F1
#
_cell.length_a   1.000
_cell.length_b   1.000
_cell.length_c   1.000
_cell.angle_alpha   90.00
_cell.angle_beta   90.00
_cell.angle_gamma   90.00
#
_symmetry.space_group_name_H-M   'P 1'
#
loop_
_entity.id
_entity.type
_entity.pdbx_description
1 polymer ?
#
loop_
_entity_poly.entity_id
_entity_poly.type
_entity_poly.pdbx_seq_one_letter_code
_entity_poly.pdbx_strand_id
1 'polypeptide(L)'
;VDTAKRWHLNDAGCQAWEPSGDEFLSPALMEAELMRRVLPAAEFDGWFARFLPDLARREPATLFEPATVSDRSDGKIAHLDGLNLSRAWCQRSLAAALPDGDARRAALLDAADRHLASALAHVAGDYMGEHWLATFALLALDA
;
A
#
# COMPACT_ATOMS: atom_id res chain seq x y z
N VAL A 1 9.41 -6.98 -17.04
CA VAL A 1 8.73 -5.80 -17.64
C VAL A 1 7.55 -6.26 -18.50
N ASP A 2 7.76 -7.01 -19.57
CA ASP A 2 6.68 -7.38 -20.52
C ASP A 2 5.51 -8.15 -19.89
N THR A 3 5.77 -9.08 -18.97
CA THR A 3 4.70 -9.81 -18.27
C THR A 3 3.84 -8.88 -17.41
N ALA A 4 4.44 -7.94 -16.68
CA ALA A 4 3.70 -6.97 -15.87
C ALA A 4 2.80 -6.09 -16.75
N LYS A 5 3.33 -5.58 -17.86
CA LYS A 5 2.53 -4.81 -18.83
C LYS A 5 1.40 -5.65 -19.42
N ARG A 6 1.66 -6.91 -19.80
CA ARG A 6 0.63 -7.80 -20.36
C ARG A 6 -0.52 -8.06 -19.38
N TRP A 7 -0.23 -8.13 -18.09
CA TRP A 7 -1.25 -8.40 -17.06
C TRP A 7 -1.99 -7.14 -16.62
N HIS A 8 -1.28 -6.04 -16.37
CA HIS A 8 -1.83 -4.91 -15.60
C HIS A 8 -1.98 -3.60 -16.39
N LEU A 9 -1.47 -3.49 -17.61
CA LEU A 9 -1.48 -2.22 -18.36
C LEU A 9 -2.90 -1.69 -18.63
N ASN A 10 -3.86 -2.60 -18.76
CA ASN A 10 -5.25 -2.27 -19.09
C ASN A 10 -6.18 -2.27 -17.86
N ASP A 11 -5.65 -2.53 -16.66
CA ASP A 11 -6.45 -2.52 -15.44
C ASP A 11 -6.91 -1.09 -15.11
N ALA A 12 -8.16 -0.97 -14.66
CA ALA A 12 -8.83 0.29 -14.41
C ALA A 12 -9.92 0.13 -13.35
N GLY A 13 -10.19 1.19 -12.58
CA GLY A 13 -11.27 1.20 -11.59
C GLY A 13 -11.15 0.13 -10.51
N CYS A 14 -9.92 -0.10 -10.01
CA CYS A 14 -9.65 -1.07 -8.96
C CYS A 14 -10.55 -0.81 -7.74
N GLN A 15 -11.25 -1.86 -7.30
CA GLN A 15 -12.20 -1.78 -6.19
C GLN A 15 -11.56 -1.99 -4.82
N ALA A 16 -10.30 -2.45 -4.77
CA ALA A 16 -9.56 -2.76 -3.55
C ALA A 16 -10.38 -3.58 -2.52
N TRP A 17 -10.82 -4.79 -2.93
CA TRP A 17 -11.54 -5.76 -2.08
C TRP A 17 -10.63 -6.42 -1.02
N GLU A 18 -9.83 -5.60 -0.34
CA GLU A 18 -8.92 -5.97 0.75
C GLU A 18 -9.30 -5.19 2.03
N PRO A 19 -9.00 -5.71 3.24
CA PRO A 19 -8.35 -7.00 3.54
C PRO A 19 -9.31 -8.21 3.51
N SER A 20 -8.79 -9.40 3.23
CA SER A 20 -9.45 -10.71 3.40
C SER A 20 -9.08 -11.42 4.72
N GLY A 21 -8.09 -10.90 5.45
CA GLY A 21 -7.88 -11.20 6.88
C GLY A 21 -6.58 -11.93 7.22
N ASP A 22 -5.77 -12.30 6.23
CA ASP A 22 -4.46 -12.93 6.43
C ASP A 22 -3.37 -12.40 5.47
N GLU A 23 -3.62 -11.28 4.79
CA GLU A 23 -2.63 -10.69 3.88
C GLU A 23 -1.53 -9.93 4.60
N PHE A 24 -0.32 -10.01 4.04
CA PHE A 24 0.79 -9.11 4.35
C PHE A 24 0.90 -7.93 3.37
N LEU A 25 0.39 -8.10 2.15
CA LEU A 25 0.57 -7.19 1.05
C LEU A 25 -0.78 -6.73 0.54
N SER A 26 -0.92 -5.42 0.34
CA SER A 26 -2.07 -4.86 -0.37
C SER A 26 -1.97 -5.22 -1.85
N PRO A 27 -2.86 -6.07 -2.40
CA PRO A 27 -2.80 -6.42 -3.83
C PRO A 27 -2.94 -5.18 -4.71
N ALA A 28 -3.83 -4.24 -4.36
CA ALA A 28 -4.04 -3.03 -5.16
C ALA A 28 -2.81 -2.12 -5.17
N LEU A 29 -2.22 -1.87 -3.99
CA LEU A 29 -1.06 -0.98 -3.91
C LEU A 29 0.23 -1.65 -4.39
N MET A 30 0.37 -2.98 -4.26
CA MET A 30 1.50 -3.70 -4.86
C MET A 30 1.45 -3.64 -6.38
N GLU A 31 0.27 -3.78 -6.98
CA GLU A 31 0.13 -3.60 -8.43
C GLU A 31 0.51 -2.19 -8.86
N ALA A 32 0.01 -1.17 -8.15
CA ALA A 32 0.37 0.21 -8.42
C ALA A 32 1.88 0.48 -8.28
N GLU A 33 2.51 -0.02 -7.22
CA GLU A 33 3.97 0.11 -7.02
C GLU A 33 4.78 -0.66 -8.07
N LEU A 34 4.31 -1.84 -8.49
CA LEU A 34 4.90 -2.58 -9.60
C LEU A 34 4.83 -1.75 -10.89
N MET A 35 3.66 -1.21 -11.21
CA MET A 35 3.46 -0.44 -12.44
C MET A 35 4.20 0.90 -12.42
N ARG A 36 4.38 1.52 -11.24
CA ARG A 36 5.27 2.67 -11.05
C ARG A 36 6.72 2.39 -11.44
N ARG A 37 7.21 1.18 -11.16
CA ARG A 37 8.57 0.74 -11.53
C ARG A 37 8.70 0.29 -12.99
N VAL A 38 7.61 -0.17 -13.59
CA VAL A 38 7.58 -0.78 -14.93
C VAL A 38 7.32 0.25 -16.03
N LEU A 39 6.51 1.27 -15.77
CA LEU A 39 6.11 2.28 -16.74
C LEU A 39 7.06 3.49 -16.70
N PRO A 40 7.30 4.15 -17.85
CA PRO A 40 7.87 5.50 -17.85
C PRO A 40 7.01 6.44 -17.02
N ALA A 41 7.63 7.39 -16.30
CA ALA A 41 6.91 8.31 -15.41
C ALA A 41 5.75 9.06 -16.10
N ALA A 42 5.94 9.46 -17.36
CA ALA A 42 4.92 10.12 -18.17
C ALA A 42 3.70 9.24 -18.49
N GLU A 43 3.86 7.92 -18.52
CA GLU A 43 2.77 6.97 -18.74
C GLU A 43 2.12 6.53 -17.42
N PHE A 44 2.93 6.44 -16.35
CA PHE A 44 2.47 5.96 -15.05
C PHE A 44 1.34 6.82 -14.48
N ASP A 45 1.48 8.15 -14.51
CA ASP A 45 0.47 9.04 -13.92
C ASP A 45 -0.92 8.81 -14.55
N GLY A 46 -0.97 8.75 -15.88
CA GLY A 46 -2.21 8.47 -16.62
C GLY A 46 -2.75 7.07 -16.37
N TRP A 47 -1.89 6.06 -16.22
CA TRP A 47 -2.31 4.71 -15.82
C TRP A 47 -2.88 4.69 -14.40
N PHE A 48 -2.18 5.31 -13.45
CA PHE A 48 -2.56 5.32 -12.04
C PHE A 48 -3.89 6.06 -11.81
N ALA A 49 -4.11 7.18 -12.52
CA ALA A 49 -5.39 7.88 -12.51
C ALA A 49 -6.56 7.07 -13.09
N ARG A 50 -6.31 6.11 -14.00
CA ARG A 50 -7.37 5.19 -14.46
C ARG A 50 -7.56 4.02 -13.50
N PHE A 51 -6.47 3.52 -12.91
CA PHE A 51 -6.48 2.40 -11.99
C PHE A 51 -7.21 2.74 -10.68
N LEU A 52 -6.90 3.89 -10.07
CA LEU A 52 -7.55 4.40 -8.85
C LEU A 52 -8.08 5.83 -9.10
N PRO A 53 -9.24 5.99 -9.77
CA PRO A 53 -9.71 7.29 -10.25
C PRO A 53 -10.11 8.26 -9.13
N ASP A 54 -10.57 7.74 -8.00
CA ASP A 54 -11.11 8.54 -6.91
C ASP A 54 -10.15 8.68 -5.71
N LEU A 55 -8.85 8.46 -5.95
CA LEU A 55 -7.83 8.44 -4.90
C LEU A 55 -7.74 9.76 -4.12
N ALA A 56 -7.91 10.91 -4.79
CA ALA A 56 -7.94 12.21 -4.13
C ALA A 56 -9.15 12.39 -3.19
N ARG A 57 -10.23 11.64 -3.42
CA ARG A 57 -11.42 11.60 -2.57
C ARG A 57 -11.32 10.53 -1.47
N ARG A 58 -10.17 9.89 -1.33
CA ARG A 58 -9.92 8.77 -0.40
C ARG A 58 -10.75 7.53 -0.71
N GLU A 59 -10.97 7.25 -1.99
CA GLU A 59 -11.68 6.05 -2.45
C GLU A 59 -10.77 5.15 -3.29
N PRO A 60 -10.84 3.81 -3.14
CA PRO A 60 -11.68 3.08 -2.17
C PRO A 60 -11.24 3.29 -0.71
N ALA A 61 -12.18 3.55 0.20
CA ALA A 61 -11.91 3.86 1.61
C ALA A 61 -11.03 2.81 2.33
N THR A 62 -11.10 1.54 1.92
CA THR A 62 -10.32 0.44 2.49
C THR A 62 -8.81 0.62 2.36
N LEU A 63 -8.34 1.37 1.36
CA LEU A 63 -6.92 1.70 1.19
C LEU A 63 -6.47 2.82 2.13
N PHE A 64 -7.41 3.62 2.64
CA PHE A 64 -7.10 4.78 3.47
C PHE A 64 -7.24 4.48 4.95
N GLU A 65 -7.96 3.44 5.35
CA GLU A 65 -8.12 3.07 6.76
C GLU A 65 -7.24 1.87 7.15
N PRO A 66 -6.51 1.95 8.29
CA PRO A 66 -5.72 0.83 8.78
C PRO A 66 -6.58 -0.43 9.04
N ALA A 67 -6.03 -1.58 8.67
CA ALA A 67 -6.61 -2.87 9.03
C ALA A 67 -6.54 -3.06 10.55
N THR A 68 -7.65 -3.52 11.14
CA THR A 68 -7.74 -3.79 12.58
C THR A 68 -7.18 -5.17 12.89
N VAL A 69 -6.19 -5.23 13.77
CA VAL A 69 -5.60 -6.49 14.25
C VAL A 69 -6.28 -6.88 15.57
N SER A 70 -7.30 -7.73 15.50
CA SER A 70 -8.15 -8.06 16.65
C SER A 70 -7.48 -9.00 17.65
N ASP A 71 -6.60 -9.89 17.19
CA ASP A 71 -5.83 -10.81 18.01
C ASP A 71 -4.43 -10.98 17.41
N ARG A 72 -3.40 -10.50 18.13
CA ARG A 72 -2.01 -10.58 17.69
C ARG A 72 -1.32 -11.89 18.04
N SER A 73 -1.96 -12.73 18.85
CA SER A 73 -1.49 -14.09 19.14
C SER A 73 -1.96 -15.09 18.07
N ASP A 74 -2.98 -14.74 17.30
CA ASP A 74 -3.36 -15.47 16.10
C ASP A 74 -2.39 -15.15 14.96
N GLY A 75 -1.65 -16.17 14.52
CA GLY A 75 -0.62 -16.00 13.50
C GLY A 75 -1.13 -15.49 12.16
N LYS A 76 -2.41 -15.68 11.81
CA LYS A 76 -2.98 -15.14 10.57
C LYS A 76 -3.40 -13.69 10.72
N ILE A 77 -4.09 -13.37 11.82
CA ILE A 77 -4.57 -12.01 12.05
C ILE A 77 -3.39 -11.06 12.28
N ALA A 78 -2.31 -11.53 12.91
CA ALA A 78 -1.07 -10.78 13.06
C ALA A 78 -0.45 -10.31 11.72
N HIS A 79 -0.76 -10.96 10.59
CA HIS A 79 -0.29 -10.52 9.27
C HIS A 79 -0.80 -9.11 8.90
N LEU A 80 -1.93 -8.68 9.46
CA LEU A 80 -2.52 -7.39 9.17
C LEU A 80 -1.68 -6.20 9.65
N ASP A 81 -0.79 -6.38 10.64
CA ASP A 81 0.23 -5.37 10.95
C ASP A 81 1.22 -5.23 9.77
N GLY A 82 1.56 -6.34 9.10
CA GLY A 82 2.37 -6.33 7.87
C GLY A 82 1.65 -5.70 6.68
N LEU A 83 0.33 -5.94 6.54
CA LEU A 83 -0.51 -5.24 5.58
C LEU A 83 -0.47 -3.72 5.79
N ASN A 84 -0.63 -3.26 7.03
CA ASN A 84 -0.56 -1.84 7.34
C ASN A 84 0.81 -1.26 6.96
N LEU A 85 1.91 -1.92 7.30
CA LEU A 85 3.25 -1.46 6.93
C LEU A 85 3.48 -1.45 5.41
N SER A 86 3.03 -2.48 4.68
CA SER A 86 3.18 -2.54 3.23
C SER A 86 2.33 -1.47 2.52
N ARG A 87 1.13 -1.16 3.04
CA ARG A 87 0.31 -0.03 2.58
C ARG A 87 1.04 1.29 2.79
N ALA A 88 1.60 1.53 3.97
CA ALA A 88 2.34 2.75 4.27
C ALA A 88 3.52 2.94 3.30
N TRP A 89 4.30 1.87 3.07
CA TRP A 89 5.40 1.86 2.11
C TRP A 89 4.95 2.24 0.69
N CYS A 90 3.95 1.54 0.15
CA CYS A 90 3.50 1.82 -1.20
C CYS A 90 2.87 3.19 -1.33
N GLN A 91 2.11 3.66 -0.34
CA GLN A 91 1.51 4.99 -0.38
C GLN A 91 2.57 6.10 -0.44
N ARG A 92 3.66 5.99 0.33
CA ARG A 92 4.80 6.94 0.25
C ARG A 92 5.48 6.88 -1.12
N SER A 93 5.78 5.67 -1.60
CA SER A 93 6.43 5.47 -2.91
C SER A 93 5.59 6.02 -4.08
N LEU A 94 4.27 5.80 -4.03
CA LEU A 94 3.33 6.31 -5.03
C LEU A 94 3.19 7.83 -4.94
N ALA A 95 3.09 8.40 -3.73
CA ALA A 95 3.04 9.84 -3.52
C ALA A 95 4.29 10.55 -4.04
N ALA A 96 5.48 9.94 -3.86
CA ALA A 96 6.75 10.49 -4.34
C ALA A 96 6.85 10.52 -5.88
N ALA A 97 6.08 9.69 -6.60
CA ALA A 97 6.05 9.67 -8.05
C ALA A 97 5.04 10.64 -8.68
N LEU A 98 4.22 11.31 -7.87
CA LEU A 98 3.24 12.29 -8.34
C LEU A 98 3.84 13.70 -8.42
N PRO A 99 3.34 14.56 -9.32
CA PRO A 99 3.76 15.96 -9.38
C PRO A 99 3.52 16.72 -8.06
N ASP A 100 4.33 17.75 -7.83
CA ASP A 100 4.10 18.67 -6.72
C ASP A 100 2.74 19.36 -6.84
N GLY A 101 2.02 19.47 -5.73
CA GLY A 101 0.68 20.07 -5.69
C GLY A 101 -0.46 19.14 -6.11
N ASP A 102 -0.18 17.88 -6.49
CA ASP A 102 -1.23 16.91 -6.78
C ASP A 102 -2.05 16.57 -5.52
N ALA A 103 -3.37 16.66 -5.63
CA ALA A 103 -4.28 16.42 -4.51
C ALA A 103 -4.22 14.98 -3.96
N ARG A 104 -3.91 13.98 -4.80
CA ARG A 104 -3.75 12.58 -4.39
C ARG A 104 -2.57 12.41 -3.44
N ARG A 105 -1.53 13.23 -3.61
CA ARG A 105 -0.28 13.15 -2.84
C ARG A 105 -0.52 13.37 -1.35
N ALA A 106 -1.31 14.37 -0.98
CA ALA A 106 -1.67 14.64 0.41
C ALA A 106 -2.50 13.50 1.02
N ALA A 107 -3.44 12.93 0.26
CA ALA A 107 -4.26 11.82 0.74
C ALA A 107 -3.43 10.54 0.98
N LEU A 108 -2.49 10.23 0.09
CA LEU A 108 -1.59 9.09 0.21
C LEU A 108 -0.65 9.23 1.40
N LEU A 109 -0.04 10.40 1.60
CA LEU A 109 0.90 10.62 2.72
C LEU A 109 0.18 10.54 4.07
N ASP A 110 -1.00 11.16 4.20
CA ASP A 110 -1.82 11.06 5.42
C ASP A 110 -2.23 9.61 5.72
N ALA A 111 -2.63 8.85 4.70
CA ALA A 111 -2.92 7.43 4.88
C ALA A 111 -1.67 6.65 5.32
N ALA A 112 -0.52 6.94 4.71
CA ALA A 112 0.71 6.23 5.02
C ALA A 112 1.13 6.42 6.48
N ASP A 113 1.02 7.64 6.99
CA ASP A 113 1.36 7.95 8.38
C ASP A 113 0.41 7.24 9.36
N ARG A 114 -0.89 7.15 9.05
CA ARG A 114 -1.85 6.42 9.88
C ARG A 114 -1.59 4.91 9.90
N HIS A 115 -1.31 4.32 8.74
CA HIS A 115 -0.96 2.90 8.64
C HIS A 115 0.36 2.57 9.34
N LEU A 116 1.37 3.43 9.19
CA LEU A 116 2.64 3.27 9.88
C LEU A 116 2.44 3.35 11.40
N ALA A 117 1.73 4.37 11.88
CA ALA A 117 1.48 4.55 13.30
C ALA A 117 0.71 3.38 13.94
N SER A 118 -0.21 2.75 13.20
CA SER A 118 -1.01 1.64 13.71
C SER A 118 -0.22 0.34 13.88
N ALA A 119 0.89 0.15 13.16
CA ALA A 119 1.63 -1.10 13.12
C ALA A 119 3.07 -1.00 13.66
N LEU A 120 3.72 0.17 13.60
CA LEU A 120 5.13 0.33 13.94
C LEU A 120 5.46 -0.08 15.38
N ALA A 121 4.56 0.24 16.34
CA ALA A 121 4.74 -0.13 17.74
C ALA A 121 4.67 -1.65 18.00
N HIS A 122 4.20 -2.42 17.01
CA HIS A 122 4.01 -3.87 17.08
C HIS A 122 5.04 -4.66 16.26
N VAL A 123 6.01 -3.97 15.66
CA VAL A 123 7.11 -4.59 14.89
C VAL A 123 8.07 -5.39 15.79
N ALA A 124 8.16 -5.06 17.09
CA ALA A 124 8.99 -5.74 18.07
C ALA A 124 8.11 -6.38 19.16
N GLY A 125 8.39 -7.65 19.53
CA GLY A 125 7.70 -8.36 20.60
C GLY A 125 7.66 -9.89 20.44
N ASP A 126 6.89 -10.40 19.49
CA ASP A 126 6.62 -11.83 19.32
C ASP A 126 7.29 -12.38 18.05
N TYR A 127 7.93 -13.55 18.16
CA TYR A 127 8.68 -14.24 17.11
C TYR A 127 7.90 -14.34 15.79
N MET A 128 6.57 -14.47 15.89
CA MET A 128 5.65 -14.55 14.76
C MET A 128 5.59 -13.27 13.90
N GLY A 129 5.87 -12.10 14.47
CA GLY A 129 5.95 -10.82 13.74
C GLY A 129 7.39 -10.41 13.37
N GLU A 130 8.36 -10.65 14.26
CA GLU A 130 9.70 -10.06 14.17
C GLU A 130 10.51 -10.46 12.94
N HIS A 131 10.31 -11.67 12.39
CA HIS A 131 11.14 -12.15 11.27
C HIS A 131 10.81 -11.50 9.91
N TRP A 132 9.65 -10.86 9.76
CA TRP A 132 9.20 -10.31 8.47
C TRP A 132 8.74 -8.85 8.54
N LEU A 133 8.16 -8.40 9.67
CA LEU A 133 7.66 -7.03 9.81
C LEU A 133 8.77 -5.99 9.73
N ALA A 134 9.98 -6.31 10.21
CA ALA A 134 11.13 -5.39 10.15
C ALA A 134 11.47 -4.96 8.72
N THR A 135 11.35 -5.85 7.74
CA THR A 135 11.61 -5.53 6.32
C THR A 135 10.59 -4.52 5.80
N PHE A 136 9.30 -4.72 6.10
CA PHE A 136 8.25 -3.79 5.68
C PHE A 136 8.34 -2.44 6.41
N ALA A 137 8.68 -2.46 7.70
CA ALA A 137 8.93 -1.24 8.47
C ALA A 137 10.09 -0.43 7.87
N LEU A 138 11.20 -1.07 7.52
CA LEU A 138 12.34 -0.40 6.87
C LEU A 138 11.92 0.22 5.53
N LEU A 139 11.25 -0.55 4.67
CA LEU A 139 10.74 -0.04 3.39
C LEU A 139 9.78 1.14 3.58
N ALA A 140 8.93 1.12 4.60
CA ALA A 140 8.00 2.21 4.88
C ALA A 140 8.71 3.48 5.41
N LEU A 141 9.78 3.32 6.17
CA LEU A 141 10.54 4.42 6.76
C LEU A 141 11.48 5.10 5.74
N ASP A 142 12.04 4.34 4.79
CA ASP A 142 13.01 4.82 3.80
C ASP A 142 12.40 5.26 2.45
N ALA A 143 11.07 5.15 2.29
CA ALA A 143 10.37 5.42 1.04
C ALA A 143 10.21 6.89 0.67
#